data_AF-A0A151BSH4-F1
#
_entry.id   AF-A0A151BSH4-F1
#
_cell.length_a   1.000
_cell.length_b   1.000
_cell.length_c   1.000
_cell.angle_alpha   90.00
_cell.angle_beta   90.00
_cell.angle_gamma   90.00
#
_symmetry.space_group_name_H-M   'P 1'
#
loop_
_entity.id
_entity.type
_entity.pdbx_description
1 polymer ?
#
loop_
_entity_poly.entity_id
_entity_poly.type
_entity_poly.pdbx_seq_one_letter_code
_entity_poly.pdbx_strand_id
1 'polypeptide(L)'
;MNTSIYGTEAQLTKALRAAAVAFIATLDEASSHPAKADSDENTVIEYDPLTDQPPFTPVPHSSGTDAQQKLASITYLGAIARIYAEEGRGAVSKEISKFAKKAGYAGGNAVNGWNSRPNSPRAVELNEDGERFLNEGSMKSLLADAADLGIELVGEYKTVPSPKK
;
A
#
# COMPACT_ATOMS: atom_id res chain seq x y z
N MET A 1 0.53 52.44 19.20
CA MET A 1 0.17 51.07 19.66
C MET A 1 -0.13 50.25 18.43
N ASN A 2 0.71 49.26 18.11
CA ASN A 2 0.49 48.36 16.98
C ASN A 2 0.95 46.96 17.40
N THR A 3 0.00 46.11 17.76
CA THR A 3 0.20 44.70 18.14
C THR A 3 0.32 43.90 16.84
N SER A 4 1.54 43.60 16.44
CA SER A 4 1.80 42.76 15.26
C SER A 4 1.85 41.30 15.67
N ILE A 5 0.84 40.55 15.23
CA ILE A 5 0.49 39.17 15.61
C ILE A 5 1.30 38.16 14.78
N TYR A 6 2.62 38.32 14.72
CA TYR A 6 3.50 37.32 14.11
C TYR A 6 4.06 36.39 15.18
N GLY A 7 3.18 35.57 15.76
CA GLY A 7 3.58 34.29 16.34
C GLY A 7 4.03 33.40 15.19
N THR A 8 5.33 33.45 14.92
CA THR A 8 5.97 32.98 13.68
C THR A 8 5.71 31.49 13.46
N GLU A 9 5.58 31.07 12.20
CA GLU A 9 5.52 29.66 11.76
C GLU A 9 6.51 28.72 12.48
N ALA A 10 7.65 29.25 12.90
CA ALA A 10 8.64 28.58 13.74
C ALA A 10 8.14 28.21 15.15
N GLN A 11 7.32 29.05 15.79
CA GLN A 11 6.66 28.76 17.07
C GLN A 11 5.59 27.68 16.91
N LEU A 12 4.83 27.71 15.81
CA LEU A 12 3.84 26.68 15.49
C LEU A 12 4.52 25.32 15.23
N THR A 13 5.59 25.32 14.44
CA THR A 13 6.40 24.11 14.16
C THR A 13 7.04 23.56 15.44
N LYS A 14 7.49 24.43 16.34
CA LYS A 14 8.04 24.03 17.64
C LYS A 14 6.96 23.44 18.54
N ALA A 15 5.75 23.99 18.54
CA ALA A 15 4.60 23.45 19.27
C ALA A 15 4.17 22.09 18.71
N LEU A 16 4.11 21.93 17.38
CA LEU A 16 3.82 20.66 16.71
C LEU A 16 4.87 19.60 17.02
N ARG A 17 6.16 19.95 17.00
CA ARG A 17 7.24 19.02 17.37
C ARG A 17 7.16 18.64 18.85
N ALA A 18 6.87 19.59 19.74
CA ALA A 18 6.69 19.31 21.17
C ALA A 18 5.47 18.40 21.43
N ALA A 19 4.37 18.61 20.72
CA ALA A 19 3.18 17.75 20.78
C ALA A 19 3.47 16.34 20.25
N ALA A 20 4.19 16.21 19.14
CA ALA A 20 4.58 14.91 18.60
C ALA A 20 5.52 14.13 19.55
N VAL A 21 6.47 14.82 20.20
CA VAL A 21 7.36 14.20 21.20
C VAL A 21 6.59 13.77 22.44
N ALA A 22 5.67 14.60 22.93
CA ALA A 22 4.82 14.25 24.06
C ALA A 22 3.92 13.05 23.74
N PHE A 23 3.34 13.00 22.54
CA PHE A 23 2.52 11.88 22.08
C PHE A 23 3.31 10.57 21.98
N ILE A 24 4.51 10.61 21.42
CA ILE A 24 5.39 9.41 21.35
C ILE A 24 5.80 8.98 22.76
N ALA A 25 6.12 9.91 23.66
CA ALA A 25 6.44 9.58 25.05
C ALA A 25 5.27 8.91 25.77
N THR A 26 4.03 9.35 25.53
CA THR A 26 2.84 8.68 26.08
C THR A 26 2.59 7.29 25.49
N LEU A 27 2.97 7.05 24.23
CA LEU A 27 2.89 5.71 23.63
C LEU A 27 3.96 4.76 24.19
N ASP A 28 5.14 5.28 24.49
CA ASP A 28 6.25 4.48 25.04
C ASP A 28 6.02 4.13 26.52
N GLU A 29 5.46 5.05 27.31
CA GLU A 29 5.07 4.82 28.71
C GLU A 29 3.87 3.84 28.84
N ALA A 30 3.05 3.71 27.78
CA ALA A 30 1.92 2.77 27.71
C ALA A 30 2.31 1.31 27.42
N SER A 31 3.61 0.98 27.35
CA SER A 31 4.09 -0.41 27.20
C SER A 31 3.93 -1.27 28.47
N SER A 32 3.23 -0.76 29.49
CA SER A 32 2.77 -1.53 30.65
C SER A 32 1.26 -1.34 30.88
N HIS A 33 0.47 -2.25 30.32
CA HIS A 33 -1.01 -2.38 30.38
C HIS A 33 -1.77 -1.73 29.20
N PRO A 34 -2.57 -2.50 28.44
CA PRO A 34 -3.28 -1.98 27.29
C PRO A 34 -4.44 -1.10 27.76
N ALA A 35 -4.28 0.21 27.62
CA ALA A 35 -5.42 1.11 27.58
C ALA A 35 -6.18 0.81 26.27
N LYS A 36 -7.38 0.24 26.39
CA LYS A 36 -8.38 0.29 25.32
C LYS A 36 -8.61 1.76 24.98
N ALA A 37 -8.06 2.19 23.85
CA ALA A 37 -8.58 3.37 23.18
C ALA A 37 -9.94 2.97 22.61
N ASP A 38 -11.01 3.58 23.12
CA ASP A 38 -12.28 3.64 22.38
C ASP A 38 -11.97 4.43 21.10
N SER A 39 -11.75 3.70 20.00
CA SER A 39 -11.65 4.25 18.66
C SER A 39 -13.07 4.52 18.14
N ASP A 40 -13.65 5.62 18.60
CA ASP A 40 -14.78 6.23 17.89
C ASP A 40 -14.26 6.77 16.54
N GLU A 41 -14.94 6.34 15.47
CA GLU A 41 -14.64 6.52 14.04
C GLU A 41 -13.52 5.61 13.46
N ASN A 42 -13.91 4.39 13.06
CA ASN A 42 -13.24 3.61 12.02
C ASN A 42 -13.15 4.47 10.73
N THR A 43 -12.13 5.32 10.65
CA THR A 43 -11.86 6.13 9.47
C THR A 43 -11.32 5.18 8.40
N VAL A 44 -12.21 4.72 7.53
CA VAL A 44 -11.86 3.90 6.37
C VAL A 44 -10.96 4.73 5.46
N ILE A 45 -9.81 4.17 5.07
CA ILE A 45 -8.87 4.85 4.18
C ILE A 45 -9.22 4.45 2.75
N GLU A 46 -9.79 5.38 1.99
CA GLU A 46 -9.94 5.20 0.54
C GLU A 46 -8.57 5.25 -0.15
N TYR A 47 -8.29 4.27 -1.01
CA TYR A 47 -7.00 4.18 -1.70
C TYR A 47 -7.13 3.57 -3.11
N ASP A 48 -6.70 4.29 -4.14
CA ASP A 48 -6.47 3.75 -5.48
C ASP A 48 -4.97 3.41 -5.69
N PRO A 49 -4.59 2.11 -5.72
CA PRO A 49 -3.22 1.68 -5.94
C PRO A 49 -2.64 2.07 -7.31
N LEU A 50 -3.45 2.41 -8.30
CA LEU A 50 -2.97 2.83 -9.61
C LEU A 50 -2.53 4.30 -9.60
N THR A 51 -3.36 5.19 -9.03
CA THR A 51 -3.19 6.65 -9.12
C THR A 51 -2.59 7.28 -7.86
N ASP A 52 -2.97 6.81 -6.67
CA ASP A 52 -2.75 7.55 -5.42
C ASP A 52 -1.43 7.20 -4.76
N GLN A 53 -0.81 8.11 -4.02
CA GLN A 53 0.35 7.72 -3.20
C GLN A 53 -0.09 6.81 -2.04
N PRO A 54 0.70 5.79 -1.65
CA PRO A 54 0.36 4.95 -0.53
C PRO A 54 0.11 5.76 0.76
N PRO A 55 -0.92 5.42 1.57
CA PRO A 55 -1.29 6.19 2.76
C PRO A 55 -0.21 6.20 3.85
N PHE A 56 0.68 5.21 3.85
CA PHE A 56 1.89 5.18 4.66
C PHE A 56 3.01 4.46 3.89
N THR A 57 4.25 4.53 4.40
CA THR A 57 5.42 3.98 3.68
C THR A 57 5.33 2.44 3.56
N PRO A 58 5.23 1.87 2.35
CA PRO A 58 5.31 0.43 2.17
C PRO A 58 6.76 -0.05 2.34
N VAL A 59 6.94 -1.20 2.99
CA VAL A 59 8.25 -1.82 3.21
C VAL A 59 8.13 -3.32 2.92
N PRO A 60 8.53 -3.78 1.72
CA PRO A 60 8.24 -5.14 1.24
C PRO A 60 9.20 -6.23 1.78
N HIS A 61 10.08 -5.88 2.71
CA HIS A 61 11.11 -6.77 3.24
C HIS A 61 10.84 -7.10 4.71
N SER A 62 11.51 -8.11 5.24
CA SER A 62 11.32 -8.61 6.61
C SER A 62 11.62 -7.58 7.71
N SER A 63 12.25 -6.45 7.36
CA SER A 63 12.46 -5.33 8.26
C SER A 63 11.23 -4.42 8.43
N GLY A 64 10.23 -4.55 7.55
CA GLY A 64 8.96 -3.82 7.63
C GLY A 64 7.99 -4.48 8.60
N THR A 65 7.06 -3.71 9.16
CA THR A 65 5.94 -4.25 9.93
C THR A 65 4.98 -5.04 9.04
N ASP A 66 4.13 -5.89 9.63
CA ASP A 66 3.09 -6.63 8.89
C ASP A 66 2.24 -5.68 8.03
N ALA A 67 1.80 -4.55 8.60
CA ALA A 67 1.03 -3.54 7.89
C ALA A 67 1.78 -2.93 6.70
N GLN A 68 3.09 -2.67 6.84
CA GLN A 68 3.91 -2.13 5.74
C GLN A 68 4.13 -3.15 4.62
N GLN A 69 4.23 -4.44 4.97
CA GLN A 69 4.35 -5.52 3.99
C GLN A 69 3.04 -5.74 3.24
N LYS A 70 1.90 -5.74 3.96
CA LYS A 70 0.55 -5.77 3.37
C LYS A 70 0.31 -4.57 2.45
N LEU A 71 0.66 -3.36 2.88
CA LEU A 71 0.51 -2.19 2.02
C LEU A 71 1.40 -2.27 0.77
N ALA A 72 2.60 -2.85 0.85
CA ALA A 72 3.43 -3.10 -0.32
C ALA A 72 2.75 -4.07 -1.31
N SER A 73 2.17 -5.16 -0.79
CA SER A 73 1.34 -6.11 -1.56
C SER A 73 0.17 -5.39 -2.25
N ILE A 74 -0.59 -4.59 -1.49
CA ILE A 74 -1.75 -3.83 -1.97
C ILE A 74 -1.35 -2.86 -3.08
N THR A 75 -0.30 -2.07 -2.84
CA THR A 75 0.20 -1.07 -3.77
C THR A 75 0.64 -1.70 -5.09
N TYR A 76 1.36 -2.82 -5.04
CA TYR A 76 1.89 -3.48 -6.24
C TYR A 76 0.82 -4.27 -7.00
N LEU A 77 0.14 -5.21 -6.32
CA LEU A 77 -0.82 -6.11 -6.94
C LEU A 77 -2.13 -5.38 -7.30
N GLY A 78 -2.56 -4.45 -6.46
CA GLY A 78 -3.74 -3.63 -6.72
C GLY A 78 -3.58 -2.80 -7.99
N ALA A 79 -2.41 -2.21 -8.23
CA ALA A 79 -2.16 -1.43 -9.45
C ALA A 79 -2.25 -2.28 -10.72
N ILE A 80 -1.77 -3.53 -10.67
CA ILE A 80 -1.85 -4.49 -11.78
C ILE A 80 -3.29 -4.91 -12.06
N ALA A 81 -4.11 -5.09 -11.02
CA ALA A 81 -5.51 -5.43 -11.22
C ALA A 81 -6.37 -4.24 -11.66
N ARG A 82 -6.08 -3.02 -11.17
CA ARG A 82 -6.74 -1.78 -11.58
C ARG A 82 -6.50 -1.47 -13.05
N ILE A 83 -5.26 -1.57 -13.52
CA ILE A 83 -4.95 -1.28 -14.93
C ILE A 83 -5.69 -2.22 -15.88
N TYR A 84 -5.84 -3.50 -15.50
CA TYR A 84 -6.64 -4.43 -16.30
C TYR A 84 -8.12 -4.09 -16.28
N ALA A 85 -8.65 -3.67 -15.13
CA ALA A 85 -10.04 -3.23 -15.04
C ALA A 85 -10.32 -1.99 -15.89
N GLU A 86 -9.43 -1.00 -15.84
CA GLU A 86 -9.58 0.31 -16.49
C GLU A 86 -9.29 0.26 -18.00
N GLU A 87 -8.22 -0.43 -18.40
CA GLU A 87 -7.72 -0.38 -19.78
C GLU A 87 -7.97 -1.67 -20.57
N GLY A 88 -8.42 -2.75 -19.92
CA GLY A 88 -8.65 -4.05 -20.58
C GLY A 88 -7.38 -4.76 -21.06
N ARG A 89 -6.20 -4.29 -20.63
CA ARG A 89 -4.88 -4.87 -20.94
C ARG A 89 -4.07 -5.13 -19.68
N GLY A 90 -3.02 -5.94 -19.77
CA GLY A 90 -2.14 -6.19 -18.63
C GLY A 90 -1.07 -5.10 -18.47
N ALA A 91 -0.38 -5.13 -17.33
CA ALA A 91 0.72 -4.22 -17.04
C ALA A 91 1.98 -4.57 -17.84
N VAL A 92 2.57 -3.58 -18.50
CA VAL A 92 3.84 -3.76 -19.24
C VAL A 92 5.05 -3.58 -18.32
N SER A 93 6.25 -4.00 -18.77
CA SER A 93 7.48 -3.98 -17.94
C SER A 93 7.83 -2.61 -17.33
N LYS A 94 7.51 -1.51 -18.04
CA LYS A 94 7.70 -0.15 -17.54
C LYS A 94 6.76 0.17 -16.36
N GLU A 95 5.52 -0.28 -16.43
CA GLU A 95 4.50 -0.08 -15.40
C GLU A 95 4.79 -0.95 -14.18
N ILE A 96 5.18 -2.21 -14.38
CA ILE A 96 5.68 -3.07 -13.29
C ILE A 96 6.80 -2.40 -12.52
N SER A 97 7.76 -1.81 -13.23
CA SER A 97 8.88 -1.10 -12.58
C SER A 97 8.40 0.14 -11.81
N LYS A 98 7.39 0.85 -12.31
CA LYS A 98 6.76 1.98 -11.62
C LYS A 98 6.02 1.52 -10.36
N PHE A 99 5.17 0.50 -10.46
CA PHE A 99 4.38 -0.02 -9.34
C PHE A 99 5.26 -0.66 -8.27
N ALA A 100 6.29 -1.41 -8.67
CA ALA A 100 7.25 -1.98 -7.73
C ALA A 100 7.94 -0.89 -6.90
N LYS A 101 8.40 0.20 -7.54
CA LYS A 101 9.01 1.32 -6.83
C LYS A 101 8.04 2.02 -5.88
N LYS A 102 6.79 2.20 -6.32
CA LYS A 102 5.72 2.75 -5.48
C LYS A 102 5.46 1.89 -4.24
N ALA A 103 5.56 0.57 -4.37
CA ALA A 103 5.46 -0.41 -3.28
C ALA A 103 6.76 -0.57 -2.46
N GLY A 104 7.76 0.29 -2.63
CA GLY A 104 8.99 0.27 -1.85
C GLY A 104 10.07 -0.71 -2.32
N TYR A 105 9.89 -1.39 -3.46
CA TYR A 105 10.93 -2.20 -4.07
C TYR A 105 11.95 -1.36 -4.84
N ALA A 106 13.18 -1.88 -5.02
CA ALA A 106 14.21 -1.22 -5.82
C ALA A 106 13.83 -1.06 -7.31
N GLY A 107 13.00 -1.96 -7.86
CA GLY A 107 12.58 -1.95 -9.25
C GLY A 107 11.85 -3.22 -9.67
N GLY A 108 11.51 -3.32 -10.96
CA GLY A 108 10.74 -4.45 -11.51
C GLY A 108 11.42 -5.83 -11.36
N ASN A 109 12.75 -5.87 -11.29
CA ASN A 109 13.50 -7.10 -11.05
C ASN A 109 13.30 -7.66 -9.63
N ALA A 110 13.07 -6.80 -8.64
CA ALA A 110 12.85 -7.21 -7.25
C ALA A 110 11.50 -7.90 -7.05
N VAL A 111 10.55 -7.68 -7.96
CA VAL A 111 9.22 -8.31 -7.94
C VAL A 111 9.12 -9.52 -8.87
N ASN A 112 10.24 -10.00 -9.43
CA ASN A 112 10.27 -11.22 -10.24
C ASN A 112 9.72 -12.44 -9.49
N GLY A 113 9.84 -12.45 -8.15
CA GLY A 113 9.23 -13.45 -7.27
C GLY A 113 7.71 -13.58 -7.43
N TRP A 114 7.02 -12.49 -7.75
CA TRP A 114 5.57 -12.42 -7.97
C TRP A 114 5.17 -12.75 -9.40
N ASN A 115 6.08 -12.53 -10.35
CA ASN A 115 5.84 -12.72 -11.79
C ASN A 115 6.04 -14.19 -12.19
N SER A 116 5.17 -14.68 -13.07
CA SER A 116 5.11 -16.08 -13.52
C SER A 116 6.44 -16.67 -13.95
N ARG A 117 6.58 -17.98 -13.72
CA ARG A 117 7.53 -18.86 -14.40
C ARG A 117 6.73 -19.89 -15.20
N PRO A 118 7.30 -20.51 -16.26
CA PRO A 118 6.66 -21.63 -16.92
C PRO A 118 6.23 -22.69 -15.88
N ASN A 119 4.96 -23.10 -15.90
CA ASN A 119 4.36 -24.19 -15.11
C ASN A 119 4.23 -23.96 -13.58
N SER A 120 4.18 -22.72 -13.07
CA SER A 120 3.90 -22.46 -11.64
C SER A 120 2.95 -21.28 -11.45
N PRO A 121 1.84 -21.43 -10.70
CA PRO A 121 0.92 -20.33 -10.45
C PRO A 121 1.61 -19.33 -9.52
N ARG A 122 1.85 -18.13 -10.04
CA ARG A 122 2.35 -16.99 -9.29
C ARG A 122 1.28 -15.91 -9.25
N ALA A 123 1.39 -15.00 -8.29
CA ALA A 123 0.43 -13.92 -8.10
C ALA A 123 0.15 -13.14 -9.38
N VAL A 124 1.19 -12.91 -10.19
CA VAL A 124 1.12 -12.18 -11.45
C VAL A 124 1.47 -13.12 -12.60
N GLU A 125 0.55 -13.24 -13.57
CA GLU A 125 0.66 -14.07 -14.76
C GLU A 125 1.08 -13.23 -15.97
N LEU A 126 1.94 -13.79 -16.84
CA LEU A 126 2.43 -13.15 -18.06
C LEU A 126 1.74 -13.78 -19.28
N ASN A 127 1.18 -12.97 -20.18
CA ASN A 127 0.66 -13.46 -21.47
C ASN A 127 1.76 -13.51 -22.54
N GLU A 128 1.40 -13.97 -23.75
CA GLU A 128 2.31 -14.06 -24.90
C GLU A 128 2.83 -12.68 -25.36
N ASP A 129 2.04 -11.62 -25.18
CA ASP A 129 2.37 -10.23 -25.53
C ASP A 129 3.29 -9.55 -24.50
N GLY A 130 3.64 -10.24 -23.42
CA GLY A 130 4.50 -9.70 -22.35
C GLY A 130 3.79 -8.80 -21.35
N GLU A 131 2.46 -8.77 -21.39
CA GLU A 131 1.59 -8.09 -20.43
C GLU A 131 1.34 -8.96 -19.20
N ARG A 132 1.16 -8.31 -18.05
CA ARG A 132 1.04 -8.97 -16.76
C ARG A 132 -0.29 -8.72 -16.09
N PHE A 133 -0.89 -9.78 -15.58
CA PHE A 133 -2.22 -9.77 -14.99
C PHE A 133 -2.19 -10.37 -13.59
N LEU A 134 -3.06 -9.90 -12.69
CA LEU A 134 -3.23 -10.53 -11.38
C LEU A 134 -4.07 -11.80 -11.52
N ASN A 135 -3.72 -12.86 -10.80
CA ASN A 135 -4.53 -14.06 -10.74
C ASN A 135 -5.64 -13.97 -9.65
N GLU A 136 -6.63 -14.86 -9.71
CA GLU A 136 -7.75 -14.90 -8.76
C GLU A 136 -7.32 -15.15 -7.30
N GLY A 137 -6.34 -16.02 -7.08
CA GLY A 137 -5.88 -16.36 -5.73
C GLY A 137 -5.27 -15.15 -5.01
N SER A 138 -4.48 -14.36 -5.73
CA SER A 138 -3.83 -13.17 -5.21
C SER A 138 -4.78 -11.98 -5.11
N MET A 139 -5.84 -11.92 -5.93
CA MET A 139 -6.92 -10.98 -5.70
C MET A 139 -7.62 -11.22 -4.37
N LYS A 140 -7.88 -12.50 -4.03
CA LYS A 140 -8.48 -12.82 -2.73
C LYS A 140 -7.59 -12.37 -1.56
N SER A 141 -6.28 -12.63 -1.64
CA SER A 141 -5.32 -12.16 -0.64
C SER A 141 -5.24 -10.63 -0.58
N LEU A 142 -5.23 -9.96 -1.74
CA LEU A 142 -5.22 -8.50 -1.85
C LEU A 142 -6.41 -7.86 -1.12
N LEU A 143 -7.62 -8.38 -1.34
CA LEU A 143 -8.83 -7.88 -0.69
C LEU A 143 -8.81 -8.13 0.82
N ALA A 144 -8.28 -9.28 1.25
CA ALA A 144 -8.10 -9.59 2.67
C ALA A 144 -7.09 -8.65 3.34
N ASP A 145 -5.94 -8.41 2.69
CA ASP A 145 -4.92 -7.48 3.19
C ASP A 145 -5.47 -6.05 3.31
N ALA A 146 -6.28 -5.60 2.34
CA ALA A 146 -6.91 -4.28 2.38
C ALA A 146 -7.93 -4.17 3.53
N ALA A 147 -8.78 -5.18 3.70
CA ALA A 147 -9.74 -5.23 4.81
C ALA A 147 -9.04 -5.24 6.18
N ASP A 148 -7.97 -6.02 6.33
CA ASP A 148 -7.14 -6.08 7.54
C ASP A 148 -6.54 -4.72 7.93
N LEU A 149 -6.27 -3.86 6.94
CA LEU A 149 -5.72 -2.53 7.14
C LEU A 149 -6.78 -1.42 7.21
N GLY A 150 -8.07 -1.75 7.11
CA GLY A 150 -9.14 -0.75 7.05
C GLY A 150 -9.07 0.13 5.79
N ILE A 151 -8.54 -0.42 4.69
CA ILE A 151 -8.41 0.26 3.41
C ILE A 151 -9.58 -0.14 2.51
N GLU A 152 -10.30 0.85 2.01
CA GLU A 152 -11.26 0.68 0.92
C GLU A 152 -10.57 0.93 -0.42
N LEU A 153 -10.52 -0.13 -1.22
CA LEU A 153 -9.89 -0.12 -2.53
C LEU A 153 -10.81 0.56 -3.55
N VAL A 154 -10.37 1.68 -4.10
CA VAL A 154 -11.17 2.52 -5.00
C VAL A 154 -11.12 1.99 -6.43
N GLY A 155 -12.30 1.88 -7.04
CA GLY A 155 -12.49 1.48 -8.43
C GLY A 155 -12.64 -0.03 -8.66
N GLU A 156 -12.80 -0.43 -9.92
CA GLU A 156 -12.92 -1.84 -10.30
C GLU A 156 -11.56 -2.54 -10.34
N TYR A 157 -11.53 -3.83 -10.01
CA TYR A 157 -10.35 -4.68 -10.08
C TYR A 157 -10.67 -5.96 -10.84
N LYS A 158 -9.78 -6.37 -11.76
CA LYS A 158 -9.96 -7.60 -12.56
C LYS A 158 -8.77 -8.53 -12.44
N THR A 159 -9.03 -9.82 -12.64
CA THR A 159 -8.02 -10.88 -12.68
C THR A 159 -8.15 -11.70 -13.94
N VAL A 160 -7.06 -12.36 -14.31
CA VAL A 160 -7.15 -13.52 -15.20
C VAL A 160 -7.48 -14.77 -14.38
N PRO A 161 -8.38 -15.65 -14.88
CA PRO A 161 -8.64 -16.94 -14.24
C PRO A 161 -7.36 -17.77 -14.24
N SER A 162 -7.06 -18.44 -13.12
CA SER A 162 -5.92 -19.35 -13.09
C SER A 162 -6.13 -20.50 -14.10
N PRO A 163 -5.09 -20.91 -14.84
CA PRO A 163 -5.20 -22.07 -15.72
C PRO A 163 -5.64 -23.29 -14.90
N LYS A 164 -6.69 -23.97 -15.36
CA LYS A 164 -7.17 -25.21 -14.73
C LYS A 164 -6.02 -26.22 -14.73
N LYS A 165 -5.67 -26.72 -13.54
CA LYS A 165 -4.65 -27.75 -13.34
C LYS A 165 -5.03 -29.07 -14.02
#